data_AF-A0A9P0ZK69-F1
#
_entry.id   AF-A0A9P0ZK69-F1
#
_cell.length_a   1.000
_cell.length_b   1.000
_cell.length_c   1.000
_cell.angle_alpha   90.00
_cell.angle_beta   90.00
_cell.angle_gamma   90.00
#
_symmetry.space_group_name_H-M   'P 1'
#
loop_
_entity.id
_entity.type
_entity.pdbx_description
1 polymer ?
#
loop_
_entity_poly.entity_id
_entity_poly.type
_entity_poly.pdbx_seq_one_letter_code
_entity_poly.pdbx_strand_id
1 'polypeptide(L)'
;MAAYAAKRTGVHLLTRFAGLTRFDSSRSLCQHSGSHGKGFFFVDTLALVRKLEAQGVPSKQAEAITAAITEVLNDSLESVAQSLVSKYELQKIEMTHEANLSKFKSEVQSSQESHFSVLQHETEKLKSDIEKMRSELRYEIDKATAGHRLDLNLEKGRIRDELANQNQETTSLTNKLDREIHALRAQLEAAKYDVIKYCIGTLVSISAVGLAVVRILK
;
A
#
# COMPACT_ATOMS: atom_id res chain seq x y z
N MET A 1 1.34 8.40 -22.34
CA MET A 1 0.89 7.30 -23.22
C MET A 1 1.05 5.88 -22.63
N ALA A 2 1.72 5.68 -21.47
CA ALA A 2 1.93 4.34 -20.89
C ALA A 2 0.88 3.92 -19.82
N ALA A 3 0.10 4.86 -19.26
CA ALA A 3 -0.83 4.58 -18.16
C ALA A 3 -2.18 3.96 -18.60
N TYR A 4 -2.47 3.90 -19.91
CA TYR A 4 -3.72 3.33 -20.43
C TYR A 4 -3.62 1.83 -20.75
N ALA A 5 -2.43 1.23 -20.66
CA ALA A 5 -2.20 -0.19 -20.95
C ALA A 5 -2.47 -1.11 -19.73
N ALA A 6 -2.32 -0.61 -18.50
CA ALA A 6 -2.47 -1.42 -17.28
C ALA A 6 -3.94 -1.69 -16.89
N LYS A 7 -4.90 -0.91 -17.43
CA LYS A 7 -6.33 -1.10 -17.16
C LYS A 7 -6.96 -2.21 -18.01
N ARG A 8 -6.23 -2.73 -19.01
CA ARG A 8 -6.71 -3.78 -19.92
C ARG A 8 -6.21 -5.18 -19.54
N THR A 9 -5.12 -5.28 -18.80
CA THR A 9 -4.57 -6.56 -18.30
C THR A 9 -5.32 -7.12 -17.09
N GLY A 10 -5.93 -6.27 -16.26
CA GLY A 10 -6.75 -6.73 -15.13
C GLY A 10 -8.11 -7.34 -15.54
N VAL A 11 -8.70 -6.84 -16.64
CA VAL A 11 -9.99 -7.34 -17.14
C VAL A 11 -9.81 -8.64 -17.96
N HIS A 12 -8.67 -8.82 -18.61
CA HIS A 12 -8.34 -10.06 -19.34
C HIS A 12 -7.97 -11.25 -18.44
N LEU A 13 -7.54 -11.02 -17.19
CA LEU A 13 -7.27 -12.11 -16.26
C LEU A 13 -8.57 -12.68 -15.65
N LEU A 14 -9.61 -11.85 -15.49
CA LEU A 14 -10.93 -12.29 -15.03
C LEU A 14 -11.72 -13.06 -16.10
N THR A 15 -11.45 -12.84 -17.40
CA THR A 15 -12.09 -13.63 -18.46
C THR A 15 -11.45 -15.01 -18.65
N ARG A 16 -10.27 -15.26 -18.10
CA ARG A 16 -9.56 -16.55 -18.23
C ARG A 16 -9.86 -17.54 -17.09
N PHE A 17 -10.35 -17.06 -15.95
CA PHE A 17 -10.78 -17.91 -14.84
C PHE A 17 -12.26 -18.29 -14.86
N ALA A 18 -13.06 -17.69 -15.75
CA ALA A 18 -14.46 -18.08 -15.98
C ALA A 18 -14.62 -19.37 -16.83
N GLY A 19 -13.52 -19.97 -17.31
CA GLY A 19 -13.55 -21.11 -18.24
C GLY A 19 -13.27 -22.48 -17.65
N LEU A 20 -13.00 -22.61 -16.34
CA LEU A 20 -12.52 -23.87 -15.75
C LEU A 20 -13.36 -24.39 -14.57
N THR A 21 -14.67 -24.13 -14.58
CA THR A 21 -15.63 -24.84 -13.72
C THR A 21 -16.75 -25.45 -14.55
N ARG A 22 -16.40 -25.99 -15.73
CA ARG A 22 -17.12 -27.14 -16.24
C ARG A 22 -16.57 -28.35 -15.48
N PHE A 23 -16.93 -28.45 -14.21
CA PHE A 23 -17.06 -29.75 -13.59
C PHE A 23 -18.22 -30.39 -14.35
N ASP A 24 -17.86 -30.98 -15.49
CA ASP A 24 -18.68 -31.98 -16.13
C ASP A 24 -18.81 -33.03 -15.04
N SER A 25 -19.92 -32.97 -14.29
CA SER A 25 -20.39 -34.10 -13.51
C SER A 25 -20.61 -35.16 -14.56
N SER A 26 -19.54 -35.91 -14.85
CA SER A 26 -19.58 -37.22 -15.44
C SER A 26 -20.62 -37.98 -14.65
N ARG A 27 -21.87 -37.94 -15.15
CA ARG A 27 -22.99 -38.79 -14.76
C ARG A 27 -22.69 -40.22 -15.20
N SER A 28 -21.51 -40.69 -14.83
CA SER A 28 -21.02 -42.03 -15.06
C SER A 28 -20.69 -42.62 -13.71
N LEU A 29 -21.65 -42.58 -12.78
CA LEU A 29 -21.70 -43.53 -11.71
C LEU A 29 -22.91 -44.41 -11.94
N CYS A 30 -22.59 -45.62 -12.38
CA CYS A 30 -23.48 -46.76 -12.48
C CYS A 30 -24.64 -46.55 -13.45
N GLN A 31 -24.36 -46.86 -14.71
CA GLN A 31 -25.34 -47.54 -15.55
C GLN A 31 -26.13 -48.49 -14.67
N HIS A 32 -27.43 -48.29 -14.73
CA HIS A 32 -28.49 -49.14 -14.24
C HIS A 32 -28.24 -50.55 -14.80
N SER A 33 -27.35 -51.31 -14.18
CA SER A 33 -27.35 -52.75 -14.30
C SER A 33 -28.72 -53.16 -13.79
N GLY A 34 -29.44 -53.86 -14.68
CA GLY A 34 -30.81 -54.26 -14.44
C GLY A 34 -30.94 -54.84 -13.05
N SER A 35 -32.14 -54.67 -12.48
CA SER A 35 -32.62 -55.47 -11.37
C SER A 35 -32.29 -56.95 -11.65
N HIS A 36 -31.12 -57.43 -11.23
CA HIS A 36 -30.92 -58.82 -10.94
C HIS A 36 -31.82 -59.04 -9.74
N GLY A 37 -33.01 -59.54 -10.07
CA GLY A 37 -34.05 -59.88 -9.12
C GLY A 37 -33.40 -60.62 -7.98
N LYS A 38 -33.81 -60.25 -6.76
CA LYS A 38 -33.61 -60.99 -5.53
C LYS A 38 -33.35 -62.46 -5.85
N GLY A 39 -32.08 -62.85 -5.82
CA GLY A 39 -31.70 -64.25 -5.71
C GLY A 39 -32.12 -64.67 -4.32
N PHE A 40 -33.42 -64.86 -4.11
CA PHE A 40 -33.89 -65.67 -2.99
C PHE A 40 -33.27 -67.04 -3.27
N PHE A 41 -32.18 -67.35 -2.56
CA PHE A 41 -31.61 -68.68 -2.50
C PHE A 41 -32.60 -69.55 -1.72
N PHE A 42 -33.72 -69.86 -2.36
CA PHE A 42 -34.70 -70.79 -1.82
C PHE A 42 -34.16 -72.18 -2.12
N VAL A 43 -33.65 -72.85 -1.07
CA VAL A 43 -33.33 -74.26 -1.17
C VAL A 43 -34.66 -74.99 -1.26
N ASP A 44 -34.96 -75.56 -2.42
CA ASP A 44 -36.08 -76.48 -2.58
C ASP A 44 -35.74 -77.76 -1.81
N THR A 45 -36.16 -77.79 -0.54
CA THR A 45 -35.89 -78.89 0.40
C THR A 45 -36.43 -80.21 -0.11
N LEU A 46 -37.59 -80.21 -0.77
CA LEU A 46 -38.21 -81.41 -1.32
C LEU A 46 -37.42 -81.93 -2.52
N ALA A 47 -37.05 -81.05 -3.47
CA ALA A 47 -36.24 -81.46 -4.61
C ALA A 47 -34.84 -81.94 -4.21
N LEU A 48 -34.27 -81.36 -3.15
CA LEU A 48 -32.96 -81.76 -2.62
C LEU A 48 -33.02 -83.15 -1.97
N VAL A 49 -34.03 -83.41 -1.13
CA VAL A 49 -34.27 -84.74 -0.53
C VAL A 49 -34.48 -85.80 -1.62
N ARG A 50 -35.32 -85.53 -2.61
CA ARG A 50 -35.58 -86.47 -3.72
C ARG A 50 -34.35 -86.77 -4.56
N LYS A 51 -33.47 -85.78 -4.76
CA LYS A 51 -32.18 -85.98 -5.44
C LYS A 51 -31.22 -86.84 -4.61
N LEU A 52 -31.16 -86.65 -3.29
CA LEU A 52 -30.33 -87.46 -2.40
C LEU A 52 -30.84 -88.91 -2.33
N GLU A 53 -32.16 -89.11 -2.25
CA GLU A 53 -32.79 -90.44 -2.32
C GLU A 53 -32.49 -91.15 -3.63
N ALA A 54 -32.53 -90.43 -4.77
CA ALA A 54 -32.19 -90.97 -6.08
C ALA A 54 -30.70 -91.40 -6.21
N GLN A 55 -29.82 -90.88 -5.35
CA GLN A 55 -28.41 -91.26 -5.26
C GLN A 55 -28.16 -92.38 -4.23
N GLY A 56 -29.23 -92.99 -3.69
CA GLY A 56 -29.15 -94.11 -2.74
C GLY A 56 -29.04 -93.69 -1.28
N VAL A 57 -29.24 -92.41 -0.95
CA VAL A 57 -29.26 -91.95 0.45
C VAL A 57 -30.59 -92.34 1.11
N PRO A 58 -30.59 -93.01 2.27
CA PRO A 58 -31.81 -93.31 3.02
C PRO A 58 -32.61 -92.04 3.35
N SER A 59 -33.93 -92.10 3.23
CA SER A 59 -34.84 -90.95 3.39
C SER A 59 -34.56 -90.09 4.63
N LYS A 60 -34.37 -90.72 5.81
CA LYS A 60 -34.04 -90.01 7.06
C LYS A 60 -32.69 -89.29 7.03
N GLN A 61 -31.69 -89.84 6.33
CA GLN A 61 -30.38 -89.20 6.19
C GLN A 61 -30.44 -88.07 5.16
N ALA A 62 -31.20 -88.24 4.08
CA ALA A 62 -31.43 -87.19 3.08
C ALA A 62 -32.14 -85.97 3.69
N GLU A 63 -33.14 -86.20 4.55
CA GLU A 63 -33.81 -85.15 5.32
C GLU A 63 -32.85 -84.44 6.28
N ALA A 64 -32.05 -85.19 7.04
CA ALA A 64 -31.09 -84.61 8.00
C ALA A 64 -30.00 -83.76 7.32
N ILE A 65 -29.45 -84.24 6.20
CA ILE A 65 -28.46 -83.49 5.40
C ILE A 65 -29.08 -82.22 4.84
N THR A 66 -30.30 -82.32 4.29
CA THR A 66 -31.04 -81.17 3.76
C THR A 66 -31.33 -80.14 4.85
N ALA A 67 -31.69 -80.57 6.06
CA ALA A 67 -31.92 -79.69 7.20
C ALA A 67 -30.64 -78.94 7.61
N ALA A 68 -29.52 -79.63 7.77
CA ALA A 68 -28.23 -79.02 8.12
C ALA A 68 -27.74 -78.02 7.06
N ILE A 69 -27.90 -78.33 5.77
CA ILE A 69 -27.56 -77.41 4.68
C ILE A 69 -28.46 -76.16 4.70
N THR A 70 -29.75 -76.34 4.95
CA THR A 70 -30.71 -75.23 5.01
C THR A 70 -30.40 -74.30 6.19
N GLU A 71 -30.02 -74.86 7.34
CA GLU A 71 -29.60 -74.10 8.53
C GLU A 71 -28.35 -73.26 8.26
N VAL A 72 -27.26 -73.88 7.77
CA VAL A 72 -26.02 -73.16 7.45
C VAL A 72 -26.24 -72.07 6.38
N LEU A 73 -27.11 -72.32 5.41
CA LEU A 73 -27.45 -71.32 4.38
C LEU A 73 -28.27 -70.16 4.94
N ASN A 74 -29.22 -70.42 5.84
CA ASN A 74 -29.99 -69.36 6.50
C ASN A 74 -29.07 -68.50 7.39
N ASP A 75 -28.21 -69.12 8.20
CA ASP A 75 -27.24 -68.41 9.05
C ASP A 75 -26.28 -67.55 8.21
N SER A 76 -25.80 -68.11 7.09
CA SER A 76 -24.91 -67.39 6.16
C SER A 76 -25.63 -66.22 5.49
N LEU A 77 -26.89 -66.40 5.09
CA LEU A 77 -27.69 -65.35 4.45
C LEU A 77 -28.03 -64.22 5.42
N GLU A 78 -28.39 -64.55 6.66
CA GLU A 78 -28.66 -63.57 7.71
C GLU A 78 -27.40 -62.77 8.05
N SER A 79 -26.25 -63.44 8.19
CA SER A 79 -24.95 -62.79 8.40
C SER A 79 -24.60 -61.81 7.27
N VAL A 80 -24.75 -62.22 6.01
CA VAL A 80 -24.53 -61.32 4.86
C VAL A 80 -25.55 -60.18 4.86
N ALA A 81 -26.83 -60.45 5.12
CA ALA A 81 -27.87 -59.42 5.16
C ALA A 81 -27.62 -58.35 6.22
N GLN A 82 -27.06 -58.71 7.38
CA GLN A 82 -26.67 -57.75 8.42
C GLN A 82 -25.53 -56.82 7.99
N SER A 83 -24.66 -57.26 7.08
CA SER A 83 -23.57 -56.43 6.53
C SER A 83 -24.01 -55.53 5.36
N LEU A 84 -25.20 -55.78 4.79
CA LEU A 84 -25.72 -55.01 3.67
C LEU A 84 -26.56 -53.83 4.17
N VAL A 85 -26.36 -52.67 3.53
CA VAL A 85 -27.20 -51.50 3.76
C VAL A 85 -28.43 -51.58 2.85
N SER A 86 -29.61 -51.29 3.41
CA SER A 86 -30.83 -51.25 2.61
C SER A 86 -30.77 -50.11 1.57
N LYS A 87 -31.44 -50.27 0.43
CA LYS A 87 -31.54 -49.20 -0.58
C LYS A 87 -32.13 -47.91 -0.02
N TYR A 88 -33.05 -48.02 0.94
CA TYR A 88 -33.66 -46.89 1.61
C TYR A 88 -32.64 -46.10 2.46
N GLU A 89 -31.83 -46.80 3.26
CA GLU A 89 -30.79 -46.15 4.07
C GLU A 89 -29.72 -45.49 3.19
N LEU A 90 -29.32 -46.14 2.08
CA LEU A 90 -28.41 -45.52 1.10
C LEU A 90 -28.98 -44.23 0.52
N GLN A 91 -30.25 -44.23 0.10
CA GLN A 91 -30.90 -43.05 -0.46
C GLN A 91 -31.01 -41.92 0.57
N LYS A 92 -31.28 -42.25 1.83
CA LYS A 92 -31.32 -41.27 2.93
C LYS A 92 -29.95 -40.64 3.17
N ILE A 93 -28.89 -41.45 3.18
CA ILE A 93 -27.50 -40.97 3.33
C ILE A 93 -27.12 -40.07 2.14
N GLU A 94 -27.46 -40.47 0.91
CA GLU A 94 -27.24 -39.68 -0.30
C GLU A 94 -27.95 -38.32 -0.23
N MET A 95 -29.24 -38.29 0.12
CA MET A 95 -29.98 -37.03 0.29
C MET A 95 -29.34 -36.12 1.36
N THR A 96 -28.83 -36.72 2.45
CA THR A 96 -28.16 -35.96 3.52
C THR A 96 -26.83 -35.39 3.04
N HIS A 97 -26.04 -36.17 2.29
CA HIS A 97 -24.79 -35.69 1.70
C HIS A 97 -25.03 -34.57 0.68
N GLU A 98 -26.03 -34.71 -0.19
CA GLU A 98 -26.38 -33.70 -1.18
C GLU A 98 -26.82 -32.39 -0.50
N ALA A 99 -27.64 -32.47 0.56
CA ALA A 99 -28.04 -31.30 1.33
C ALA A 99 -26.85 -30.60 2.01
N ASN A 100 -25.95 -31.38 2.62
CA ASN A 100 -24.74 -30.84 3.25
C ASN A 100 -23.79 -30.20 2.22
N LEU A 101 -23.64 -30.84 1.05
CA LEU A 101 -22.82 -30.30 -0.03
C LEU A 101 -23.40 -29.00 -0.57
N SER A 102 -24.72 -28.93 -0.76
CA SER A 102 -25.41 -27.71 -1.19
C SER A 102 -25.25 -26.59 -0.16
N LYS A 103 -25.38 -26.89 1.13
CA LYS A 103 -25.19 -25.91 2.22
C LYS A 103 -23.74 -25.42 2.29
N PHE A 104 -22.77 -26.33 2.20
CA PHE A 104 -21.36 -25.97 2.18
C PHE A 104 -21.05 -25.06 0.98
N LYS A 105 -21.57 -25.39 -0.21
CA LYS A 105 -21.42 -24.55 -1.40
C LYS A 105 -22.00 -23.14 -1.20
N SER A 106 -23.19 -23.01 -0.61
CA SER A 106 -23.78 -21.69 -0.38
C SER A 106 -23.02 -20.88 0.67
N GLU A 107 -22.52 -21.52 1.73
CA GLU A 107 -21.68 -20.86 2.73
C GLU A 107 -20.34 -20.38 2.14
N VAL A 108 -19.67 -21.22 1.33
CA VAL A 108 -18.43 -20.84 0.65
C VAL A 108 -18.67 -19.68 -0.32
N GLN A 109 -19.73 -19.74 -1.12
CA GLN A 109 -20.06 -18.67 -2.07
C GLN A 109 -20.39 -17.36 -1.36
N SER A 110 -21.23 -17.41 -0.31
CA SER A 110 -21.60 -16.23 0.48
C SER A 110 -20.38 -15.62 1.20
N SER A 111 -19.52 -16.45 1.77
CA SER A 111 -18.28 -16.01 2.41
C SER A 111 -17.35 -15.33 1.40
N GLN A 112 -17.14 -15.94 0.23
CA GLN A 112 -16.31 -15.37 -0.82
C GLN A 112 -16.84 -14.01 -1.30
N GLU A 113 -18.14 -13.90 -1.55
CA GLU A 113 -18.78 -12.65 -1.97
C GLU A 113 -18.66 -11.57 -0.90
N SER A 114 -18.88 -11.92 0.37
CA SER A 114 -18.70 -11.01 1.51
C SER A 114 -17.25 -10.51 1.62
N HIS A 115 -16.27 -11.41 1.58
CA HIS A 115 -14.85 -11.03 1.65
C HIS A 115 -14.44 -10.16 0.45
N PHE A 116 -14.93 -10.47 -0.75
CA PHE A 116 -14.67 -9.67 -1.93
C PHE A 116 -15.27 -8.26 -1.81
N SER A 117 -16.50 -8.14 -1.31
CA SER A 117 -17.14 -6.83 -1.07
C SER A 117 -16.37 -5.98 -0.06
N VAL A 118 -15.87 -6.58 1.03
CA VAL A 118 -15.06 -5.88 2.03
C VAL A 118 -13.75 -5.41 1.41
N LEU A 119 -13.02 -6.29 0.73
CA LEU A 119 -11.75 -5.94 0.08
C LEU A 119 -11.92 -4.85 -0.97
N GLN A 120 -12.99 -4.90 -1.77
CA GLN A 120 -13.30 -3.87 -2.75
C GLN A 120 -13.54 -2.52 -2.05
N HIS A 121 -14.37 -2.50 -1.01
CA HIS A 121 -14.64 -1.28 -0.25
C HIS A 121 -13.37 -0.71 0.38
N GLU A 122 -12.55 -1.52 1.03
CA GLU A 122 -11.29 -1.08 1.64
C GLU A 122 -10.32 -0.53 0.59
N THR A 123 -10.24 -1.16 -0.58
CA THR A 123 -9.41 -0.70 -1.70
C THR A 123 -9.88 0.67 -2.20
N GLU A 124 -11.19 0.87 -2.36
CA GLU A 124 -11.76 2.15 -2.78
C GLU A 124 -11.55 3.25 -1.73
N LYS A 125 -11.72 2.90 -0.45
CA LYS A 125 -11.46 3.80 0.67
C LYS A 125 -9.99 4.24 0.72
N LEU A 126 -9.05 3.29 0.69
CA LEU A 126 -7.62 3.59 0.68
C LEU A 126 -7.22 4.45 -0.51
N LYS A 127 -7.81 4.20 -1.69
CA LYS A 127 -7.58 5.03 -2.88
C LYS A 127 -8.08 6.46 -2.69
N SER A 128 -9.24 6.64 -2.07
CA SER A 128 -9.78 7.97 -1.74
C SER A 128 -8.88 8.70 -0.74
N ASP A 129 -8.44 8.02 0.31
CA ASP A 129 -7.55 8.57 1.34
C ASP A 129 -6.21 9.00 0.73
N ILE A 130 -5.64 8.20 -0.19
CA ILE A 130 -4.42 8.54 -0.93
C ILE A 130 -4.61 9.82 -1.75
N GLU A 131 -5.70 9.95 -2.51
CA GLU A 131 -5.94 11.17 -3.30
C GLU A 131 -6.16 12.40 -2.42
N LYS A 132 -6.85 12.24 -1.28
CA LYS A 132 -7.01 13.30 -0.29
C LYS A 132 -5.67 13.77 0.25
N MET A 133 -4.84 12.86 0.78
CA MET A 133 -3.50 13.18 1.28
C MET A 133 -2.63 13.83 0.18
N ARG A 134 -2.72 13.34 -1.06
CA ARG A 134 -1.97 13.91 -2.19
C ARG A 134 -2.39 15.35 -2.48
N SER A 135 -3.67 15.67 -2.37
CA SER A 135 -4.18 17.04 -2.54
C SER A 135 -3.74 17.97 -1.41
N GLU A 136 -3.80 17.51 -0.16
CA GLU A 136 -3.37 18.26 1.02
C GLU A 136 -1.86 18.55 0.97
N LEU A 137 -1.04 17.57 0.63
CA LEU A 137 0.41 17.76 0.47
C LEU A 137 0.75 18.75 -0.63
N ARG A 138 0.05 18.72 -1.77
CA ARG A 138 0.25 19.72 -2.83
C ARG A 138 -0.08 21.12 -2.34
N TYR A 139 -1.20 21.27 -1.63
CA TYR A 139 -1.60 22.56 -1.08
C TYR A 139 -0.56 23.10 -0.08
N GLU A 140 -0.07 22.27 0.84
CA GLU A 140 0.95 22.70 1.81
C GLU A 140 2.29 23.03 1.14
N ILE A 141 2.69 22.30 0.08
CA ILE A 141 3.89 22.64 -0.71
C ILE A 141 3.71 24.00 -1.41
N ASP A 142 2.58 24.22 -2.07
CA ASP A 142 2.32 25.47 -2.79
C ASP A 142 2.28 26.65 -1.82
N LYS A 143 1.62 26.47 -0.67
CA LYS A 143 1.54 27.45 0.41
C LYS A 143 2.91 27.77 1.00
N ALA A 144 3.72 26.75 1.34
CA ALA A 144 5.06 26.94 1.87
C ALA A 144 5.99 27.62 0.85
N THR A 145 5.89 27.23 -0.42
CA THR A 145 6.66 27.84 -1.51
C THR A 145 6.30 29.30 -1.73
N ALA A 146 5.00 29.63 -1.71
CA ALA A 146 4.53 31.01 -1.80
C ALA A 146 4.97 31.85 -0.59
N GLY A 147 4.88 31.29 0.62
CA GLY A 147 5.37 31.92 1.85
C GLY A 147 6.87 32.24 1.77
N HIS A 148 7.68 31.24 1.44
CA HIS A 148 9.13 31.43 1.31
C HIS A 148 9.51 32.46 0.23
N ARG A 149 8.80 32.45 -0.91
CA ARG A 149 8.99 33.46 -1.96
C ARG A 149 8.63 34.86 -1.46
N LEU A 150 7.57 35.02 -0.68
CA LEU A 150 7.20 36.30 -0.10
C LEU A 150 8.27 36.78 0.88
N ASP A 151 8.70 35.93 1.81
CA ASP A 151 9.74 36.25 2.81
C ASP A 151 11.03 36.75 2.15
N LEU A 152 11.50 36.05 1.11
CA LEU A 152 12.69 36.47 0.35
C LEU A 152 12.50 37.81 -0.34
N ASN A 153 11.30 38.09 -0.87
CA ASN A 153 11.04 39.38 -1.52
C ASN A 153 10.99 40.53 -0.51
N LEU A 154 10.41 40.29 0.67
CA LEU A 154 10.39 41.27 1.76
C LEU A 154 11.80 41.55 2.28
N GLU A 155 12.59 40.51 2.55
CA GLU A 155 13.96 40.67 3.04
C GLU A 155 14.87 41.33 1.99
N LYS A 156 14.68 41.00 0.71
CA LYS A 156 15.36 41.69 -0.40
C LYS A 156 14.98 43.18 -0.48
N GLY A 157 13.72 43.52 -0.18
CA GLY A 157 13.27 44.91 -0.06
C GLY A 157 13.99 45.62 1.08
N ARG A 158 13.96 45.02 2.27
CA ARG A 158 14.60 45.55 3.48
C ARG A 158 16.10 45.78 3.30
N ILE A 159 16.81 44.83 2.68
CA ILE A 159 18.24 44.97 2.38
C ILE A 159 18.51 46.13 1.41
N ARG A 160 17.63 46.37 0.42
CA ARG A 160 17.78 47.51 -0.50
C ARG A 160 17.60 48.84 0.21
N ASP A 161 16.62 48.94 1.11
CA ASP A 161 16.36 50.15 1.87
C ASP A 161 17.53 50.46 2.83
N GLU A 162 18.02 49.44 3.53
CA GLU A 162 19.20 49.54 4.39
C GLU A 162 20.45 49.97 3.60
N LEU A 163 20.68 49.36 2.43
CA LEU A 163 21.79 49.72 1.54
C LEU A 163 21.67 51.17 1.03
N ALA A 164 20.45 51.62 0.70
CA ALA A 164 20.22 52.99 0.29
C ALA A 164 20.52 53.98 1.43
N ASN A 165 20.10 53.67 2.67
CA ASN A 165 20.40 54.49 3.84
C ASN A 165 21.92 54.56 4.10
N GLN A 166 22.62 53.42 4.08
CA GLN A 166 24.08 53.38 4.25
C GLN A 166 24.82 54.18 3.17
N ASN A 167 24.36 54.12 1.91
CA ASN A 167 24.92 54.95 0.84
C ASN A 167 24.72 56.45 1.09
N GLN A 168 23.55 56.84 1.60
CA GLN A 168 23.27 58.24 1.97
C GLN A 168 24.15 58.70 3.14
N GLU A 169 24.27 57.89 4.19
CA GLU A 169 25.14 58.16 5.33
C GLU A 169 26.60 58.28 4.92
N THR A 170 27.09 57.34 4.10
CA THR A 170 28.45 57.37 3.54
C THR A 170 28.69 58.64 2.75
N THR A 171 27.77 59.01 1.85
CA THR A 171 27.87 60.23 1.05
C THR A 171 27.86 61.49 1.93
N SER A 172 27.03 61.52 2.97
CA SER A 172 26.97 62.60 3.95
C SER A 172 28.29 62.74 4.72
N LEU A 173 28.87 61.63 5.17
CA LEU A 173 30.18 61.61 5.84
C LEU A 173 31.31 62.05 4.90
N THR A 174 31.35 61.57 3.66
CA THR A 174 32.33 62.03 2.65
C THR A 174 32.23 63.53 2.45
N ASN A 175 31.02 64.07 2.28
CA ASN A 175 30.81 65.51 2.12
C ASN A 175 31.24 66.32 3.37
N LYS A 176 31.07 65.78 4.58
CA LYS A 176 31.55 66.42 5.82
C LYS A 176 33.08 66.41 5.88
N LEU A 177 33.71 65.28 5.57
CA LEU A 177 35.16 65.15 5.53
C LEU A 177 35.78 66.12 4.52
N ASP A 178 35.22 66.23 3.32
CA ASP A 178 35.72 67.17 2.31
C ASP A 178 35.65 68.62 2.81
N ARG A 179 34.55 69.00 3.48
CA ARG A 179 34.41 70.33 4.09
C ARG A 179 35.45 70.58 5.18
N GLU A 180 35.67 69.61 6.07
CA GLU A 180 36.69 69.71 7.13
C GLU A 180 38.11 69.81 6.54
N ILE A 181 38.42 69.03 5.49
CA ILE A 181 39.70 69.12 4.76
C ILE A 181 39.89 70.53 4.18
N HIS A 182 38.87 71.08 3.52
CA HIS A 182 38.94 72.44 2.97
C HIS A 182 39.09 73.50 4.06
N ALA A 183 38.37 73.37 5.18
CA ALA A 183 38.48 74.28 6.32
C ALA A 183 39.88 74.23 6.95
N LEU A 184 40.42 73.03 7.21
CA LEU A 184 41.77 72.84 7.74
C LEU A 184 42.83 73.40 6.80
N ARG A 185 42.67 73.20 5.48
CA ARG A 185 43.58 73.76 4.48
C ARG A 185 43.57 75.28 4.48
N ALA A 186 42.39 75.91 4.60
CA ALA A 186 42.27 77.35 4.70
C ALA A 186 42.92 77.90 5.99
N GLN A 187 42.70 77.24 7.14
CA GLN A 187 43.35 77.60 8.40
C GLN A 187 44.87 77.46 8.33
N LEU A 188 45.38 76.39 7.70
CA LEU A 188 46.81 76.17 7.49
C LEU A 188 47.42 77.29 6.63
N GLU A 189 46.76 77.67 5.53
CA GLU A 189 47.21 78.76 4.67
C GLU A 189 47.24 80.09 5.43
N ALA A 190 46.20 80.41 6.22
CA ALA A 190 46.18 81.60 7.07
C ALA A 190 47.33 81.59 8.09
N ALA A 191 47.54 80.49 8.80
CA ALA A 191 48.63 80.34 9.76
C ALA A 191 50.02 80.47 9.10
N LYS A 192 50.18 79.97 7.87
CA LYS A 192 51.40 80.15 7.07
C LYS A 192 51.67 81.63 6.82
N TYR A 193 50.66 82.41 6.41
CA TYR A 193 50.80 83.85 6.20
C TYR A 193 51.10 84.61 7.49
N ASP A 194 50.52 84.21 8.62
CA ASP A 194 50.82 84.80 9.93
C ASP A 194 52.30 84.59 10.31
N VAL A 195 52.83 83.37 10.15
CA VAL A 195 54.25 83.08 10.41
C VAL A 195 55.15 83.94 9.51
N ILE A 196 54.85 84.04 8.21
CA ILE A 196 55.62 84.89 7.28
C ILE A 196 55.60 86.35 7.74
N LYS A 197 54.44 86.87 8.15
CA LYS A 197 54.29 88.24 8.65
C LYS A 197 55.14 88.48 9.90
N TYR A 198 55.15 87.55 10.86
CA TYR A 198 56.00 87.63 12.04
C TYR A 198 57.49 87.61 11.69
N CYS A 199 57.93 86.73 10.77
CA CYS A 199 59.31 86.67 10.31
C CYS A 199 59.78 87.99 9.66
N ILE A 200 58.94 88.59 8.80
CA ILE A 200 59.26 89.89 8.20
C ILE A 200 59.37 90.97 9.29
N GLY A 201 58.42 91.01 10.23
CA GLY A 201 58.43 91.97 11.34
C GLY A 201 59.69 91.87 12.22
N THR A 202 60.14 90.65 12.54
CA THR A 202 61.36 90.45 13.34
C THR A 202 62.62 90.82 12.58
N LEU A 203 62.75 90.44 11.30
CA LEU A 203 63.89 90.84 10.46
C LEU A 203 64.00 92.37 10.34
N VAL A 204 62.89 93.06 10.12
CA VAL A 204 62.84 94.53 10.04
C VAL A 204 63.19 95.17 11.40
N SER A 205 62.68 94.63 12.51
CA SER A 205 62.99 95.12 13.85
C SER A 205 64.48 94.99 14.19
N ILE A 206 65.07 93.82 13.94
CA ILE A 206 66.52 93.58 14.12
C ILE A 206 67.34 94.54 13.26
N SER A 207 66.97 94.74 11.99
CA SER A 207 67.64 95.67 11.08
C SER A 207 67.56 97.11 11.57
N ALA A 208 66.40 97.54 12.06
CA ALA A 208 66.19 98.89 12.60
C ALA A 208 67.03 99.14 13.87
N VAL A 209 67.07 98.16 14.79
CA VAL A 209 67.92 98.22 15.98
C VAL A 209 69.41 98.25 15.59
N GLY A 210 69.83 97.39 14.65
CA GLY A 210 71.21 97.38 14.15
C GLY A 210 71.63 98.72 13.54
N LEU A 211 70.78 99.34 12.71
CA LEU A 211 71.03 100.67 12.16
C LEU A 211 71.08 101.75 13.24
N ALA A 212 70.22 101.67 14.26
CA ALA A 212 70.25 102.61 15.39
C ALA A 212 71.57 102.53 16.16
N VAL A 213 72.10 101.32 16.42
CA VAL A 213 73.40 101.12 17.08
C VAL A 213 74.55 101.67 16.24
N VAL A 214 74.58 101.40 14.92
CA VAL A 214 75.61 101.95 14.02
C VAL A 214 75.60 103.47 13.98
N ARG A 215 74.44 104.12 14.10
CA ARG A 215 74.33 105.58 14.19
C ARG A 215 74.86 106.17 15.50
N ILE A 216 74.82 105.43 16.61
CA ILE A 216 75.29 105.89 17.93
C ILE A 216 76.82 105.71 18.07
N LEU A 217 77.40 104.69 17.43
CA LEU A 217 78.82 104.35 17.54
C LEU A 217 79.73 105.07 16.53
N LYS A 218 79.19 105.95 15.69
CA LYS A 218 79.91 106.69 14.64
C LYS A 218 79.87 108.17 14.93
#